data_AF-S6BPK8-F1
#
_entry.id   AF-S6BPK8-F1
#
_cell.length_a   1.000
_cell.length_b   1.000
_cell.length_c   1.000
_cell.angle_alpha   90.00
_cell.angle_beta   90.00
_cell.angle_gamma   90.00
#
_symmetry.space_group_name_H-M   'P 1'
#
loop_
_entity.id
_entity.type
_entity.pdbx_description
1 polymer ?
#
loop_
_entity_poly.entity_id
_entity_poly.type
_entity_poly.pdbx_seq_one_letter_code
_entity_poly.pdbx_strand_id
1 'polypeptide(L)'
;MTEPLRDNSAFSASVVRLQNRLAFFQRGRQAILDYISTHIVLRWIYFVILFYIFWYRVIAYASHFVIAYMYAVYALNSVIRFLTPLDFQDLCAAHEAAHGGTILPSSEGNRTEITLEKMRHPDTVYEFRPFLRDMNEFTFWLCLVRATYVALFCMLFDALDVPVFWPLLVVYFVGLFALTMREQLENMIKYKYVPFNIGKRTYGSITRQAR
;
A
#
# COMPACT_ATOMS: atom_id res chain seq x y z
N MET A 1 27.78 -17.80 -49.82
CA MET A 1 27.95 -17.31 -48.44
C MET A 1 27.13 -16.03 -48.29
N THR A 2 25.86 -16.08 -47.89
CA THR A 2 25.09 -14.92 -47.38
C THR A 2 23.69 -15.40 -46.99
N GLU A 3 23.44 -15.71 -45.71
CA GLU A 3 22.11 -15.58 -45.07
C GLU A 3 22.24 -15.69 -43.53
N PRO A 4 22.55 -14.59 -42.82
CA PRO A 4 22.16 -14.49 -41.40
C PRO A 4 21.41 -13.19 -41.03
N LEU A 5 21.07 -12.32 -42.00
CA LEU A 5 20.48 -10.99 -41.70
C LEU A 5 18.95 -10.97 -41.59
N ARG A 6 18.25 -12.02 -42.01
CA ARG A 6 16.77 -12.07 -42.02
C ARG A 6 16.16 -12.40 -40.66
N ASP A 7 16.81 -13.24 -39.87
CA ASP A 7 16.28 -13.69 -38.56
C ASP A 7 16.26 -12.57 -37.51
N ASN A 8 17.28 -11.71 -37.46
CA ASN A 8 17.35 -10.63 -36.47
C ASN A 8 16.28 -9.54 -36.70
N SER A 9 15.89 -9.28 -37.95
CA SER A 9 14.84 -8.32 -38.27
C SER A 9 13.44 -8.87 -38.00
N ALA A 10 13.21 -10.17 -38.27
CA ALA A 10 11.96 -10.85 -37.95
C ALA A 10 11.73 -10.95 -36.44
N PHE A 11 12.78 -11.25 -35.67
CA PHE A 11 12.75 -11.30 -34.20
C PHE A 11 12.52 -9.91 -33.58
N SER A 12 13.20 -8.87 -34.07
CA SER A 12 12.95 -7.48 -33.62
C SER A 12 11.51 -7.04 -33.91
N ALA A 13 10.97 -7.39 -35.09
CA ALA A 13 9.59 -7.06 -35.45
C ALA A 13 8.54 -7.83 -34.64
N SER A 14 8.79 -9.08 -34.23
CA SER A 14 7.89 -9.80 -33.31
C SER A 14 7.98 -9.24 -31.89
N VAL A 15 9.16 -8.86 -31.40
CA VAL A 15 9.34 -8.20 -30.10
C VAL A 15 8.62 -6.85 -30.05
N VAL A 16 8.76 -6.00 -31.08
CA VAL A 16 8.06 -4.70 -31.15
C VAL A 16 6.54 -4.88 -31.24
N ARG A 17 6.06 -5.89 -31.98
CA ARG A 17 4.62 -6.22 -32.02
C ARG A 17 4.09 -6.69 -30.66
N LEU A 18 4.83 -7.54 -29.96
CA LEU A 18 4.49 -7.97 -28.60
C LEU A 18 4.52 -6.79 -27.62
N GLN A 19 5.53 -5.92 -27.70
CA GLN A 19 5.66 -4.74 -26.86
C GLN A 19 4.49 -3.76 -27.06
N ASN A 20 4.05 -3.55 -28.31
CA ASN A 20 2.88 -2.73 -28.60
C ASN A 20 1.56 -3.36 -28.11
N ARG A 21 1.43 -4.70 -28.19
CA ARG A 21 0.26 -5.42 -27.63
C ARG A 21 0.22 -5.33 -26.10
N LEU A 22 1.37 -5.49 -25.44
CA LEU A 22 1.50 -5.34 -24.00
C LEU A 22 1.23 -3.89 -23.57
N ALA A 23 1.76 -2.90 -24.29
CA ALA A 23 1.52 -1.48 -24.00
C ALA A 23 0.04 -1.09 -24.18
N PHE A 24 -0.64 -1.63 -25.21
CA PHE A 24 -2.08 -1.45 -25.38
C PHE A 24 -2.88 -2.07 -24.22
N PHE A 25 -2.52 -3.29 -23.82
CA PHE A 25 -3.15 -3.97 -22.69
C PHE A 25 -2.91 -3.25 -21.36
N GLN A 26 -1.71 -2.70 -21.17
CA GLN A 26 -1.36 -1.89 -20.00
C GLN A 26 -2.19 -0.60 -19.93
N ARG A 27 -2.38 0.10 -21.05
CA ARG A 27 -3.21 1.32 -21.14
C ARG A 27 -4.68 1.04 -20.86
N GLY A 28 -5.24 -0.04 -21.42
CA GLY A 28 -6.62 -0.46 -21.15
C GLY A 28 -6.83 -0.84 -19.69
N ARG A 29 -5.87 -1.57 -19.09
CA ARG A 29 -5.89 -1.89 -17.66
C ARG A 29 -5.83 -0.62 -16.80
N GLN A 30 -4.97 0.34 -17.13
CA GLN A 30 -4.89 1.61 -16.41
C GLN A 30 -6.22 2.37 -16.46
N ALA A 31 -6.85 2.47 -17.64
CA ALA A 31 -8.16 3.12 -17.77
C ALA A 31 -9.27 2.44 -16.94
N ILE A 32 -9.28 1.10 -16.86
CA ILE A 32 -10.21 0.35 -15.99
C ILE A 32 -9.91 0.61 -14.52
N LEU A 33 -8.63 0.64 -14.13
CA LEU A 33 -8.21 0.93 -12.76
C LEU A 33 -8.63 2.35 -12.35
N ASP A 34 -8.52 3.32 -13.25
CA ASP A 34 -8.95 4.71 -13.03
C ASP A 34 -10.48 4.81 -12.83
N TYR A 35 -11.25 4.05 -13.60
CA TYR A 35 -12.70 3.97 -13.45
C TYR A 35 -13.11 3.35 -12.09
N ILE A 36 -12.49 2.23 -11.72
CA ILE A 36 -12.76 1.55 -10.43
C ILE A 36 -12.29 2.40 -9.25
N SER A 37 -11.25 3.23 -9.42
CA SER A 37 -10.69 4.10 -8.39
C SER A 37 -11.73 5.08 -7.81
N THR A 38 -12.64 5.58 -8.65
CA THR A 38 -13.65 6.58 -8.24
C THR A 38 -14.68 6.02 -7.25
N HIS A 39 -15.03 4.72 -7.35
CA HIS A 39 -16.14 4.14 -6.59
C HIS A 39 -15.69 3.39 -5.34
N ILE A 40 -15.36 4.16 -4.31
CA ILE A 40 -14.90 3.67 -3.00
C ILE A 40 -15.86 2.65 -2.34
N VAL A 41 -17.15 2.95 -2.28
CA VAL A 41 -18.14 2.12 -1.55
C VAL A 41 -18.35 0.77 -2.23
N LEU A 42 -18.54 0.77 -3.55
CA LEU A 42 -18.72 -0.46 -4.34
C LEU A 42 -17.53 -1.41 -4.20
N ARG A 43 -16.32 -0.84 -4.17
CA ARG A 43 -15.07 -1.57 -3.98
C ARG A 43 -15.05 -2.37 -2.66
N TRP A 44 -15.41 -1.72 -1.56
CA TRP A 44 -15.46 -2.37 -0.25
C TRP A 44 -16.61 -3.36 -0.13
N ILE A 45 -17.79 -3.06 -0.67
CA ILE A 45 -18.91 -4.01 -0.73
C ILE A 45 -18.47 -5.29 -1.44
N TYR A 46 -17.81 -5.15 -2.60
CA TYR A 46 -17.30 -6.27 -3.35
C TYR A 46 -16.30 -7.12 -2.57
N PHE A 47 -15.36 -6.47 -1.86
CA PHE A 47 -14.40 -7.18 -1.02
C PHE A 47 -15.07 -7.91 0.15
N VAL A 48 -16.03 -7.27 0.83
CA VAL A 48 -16.78 -7.88 1.94
C VAL A 48 -17.54 -9.11 1.47
N ILE A 49 -18.18 -9.04 0.30
CA ILE A 49 -18.86 -10.20 -0.32
C ILE A 49 -17.87 -11.33 -0.58
N LEU A 50 -16.74 -11.06 -1.22
CA LEU A 50 -15.70 -12.06 -1.47
C LEU A 50 -15.13 -12.67 -0.19
N PHE A 51 -14.86 -11.84 0.81
CA PHE A 51 -14.36 -12.26 2.12
C PHE A 51 -15.37 -13.19 2.81
N TYR A 52 -16.65 -12.84 2.76
CA TYR A 52 -17.70 -13.68 3.35
C TYR A 52 -17.84 -15.02 2.64
N ILE A 53 -17.81 -15.04 1.31
CA ILE A 53 -17.84 -16.27 0.52
C ILE A 53 -16.64 -17.17 0.87
N PHE A 54 -15.45 -16.60 1.00
CA PHE A 54 -14.24 -17.31 1.39
C PHE A 54 -14.37 -17.97 2.76
N TRP A 55 -14.78 -17.22 3.79
CA TRP A 55 -14.93 -17.77 5.14
C TRP A 55 -16.09 -18.76 5.25
N TYR A 56 -17.20 -18.48 4.58
CA TYR A 56 -18.32 -19.42 4.49
C TYR A 56 -17.87 -20.76 3.92
N ARG A 57 -17.04 -20.75 2.86
CA ARG A 57 -16.45 -21.98 2.30
C ARG A 57 -15.57 -22.71 3.30
N VAL A 58 -14.65 -22.03 3.98
CA VAL A 58 -13.76 -22.66 4.96
C VAL A 58 -14.54 -23.34 6.09
N ILE A 59 -15.57 -22.67 6.61
CA ILE A 59 -16.37 -23.18 7.73
C ILE A 59 -17.29 -24.33 7.29
N ALA A 60 -17.95 -24.21 6.12
CA ALA A 60 -18.89 -25.21 5.64
C ALA A 60 -18.22 -26.54 5.28
N TYR A 61 -17.02 -26.51 4.69
CA TYR A 61 -16.28 -27.70 4.30
C TYR A 61 -15.31 -28.19 5.39
N ALA A 62 -15.05 -27.38 6.42
CA ALA A 62 -14.10 -27.67 7.51
C ALA A 62 -12.74 -28.21 7.01
N SER A 63 -12.31 -27.73 5.85
CA SER A 63 -11.11 -28.16 5.13
C SER A 63 -10.30 -26.95 4.67
N HIS A 64 -9.04 -27.16 4.31
CA HIS A 64 -8.12 -26.14 3.80
C HIS A 64 -7.72 -25.06 4.82
N PHE A 65 -7.50 -25.45 6.08
CA PHE A 65 -7.05 -24.54 7.15
C PHE A 65 -5.69 -23.88 6.86
N VAL A 66 -4.80 -24.57 6.14
CA VAL A 66 -3.48 -24.03 5.75
C VAL A 66 -3.64 -22.85 4.80
N ILE A 67 -4.55 -22.95 3.82
CA ILE A 67 -4.84 -21.86 2.87
C ILE A 67 -5.47 -20.68 3.61
N ALA A 68 -6.40 -20.93 4.53
CA ALA A 68 -7.01 -19.91 5.36
C ALA A 68 -5.96 -19.17 6.22
N TYR A 69 -4.99 -19.90 6.76
CA TYR A 69 -3.88 -19.31 7.51
C TYR A 69 -2.95 -18.48 6.63
N MET A 70 -2.55 -18.98 5.46
CA MET A 70 -1.74 -18.21 4.51
C MET A 70 -2.44 -16.92 4.07
N TYR A 71 -3.74 -17.00 3.81
CA TYR A 71 -4.57 -15.82 3.52
C TYR A 71 -4.57 -14.82 4.68
N ALA A 72 -4.76 -15.29 5.92
CA ALA A 72 -4.77 -14.44 7.10
C ALA A 72 -3.40 -13.75 7.35
N VAL A 73 -2.30 -14.49 7.22
CA VAL A 73 -0.94 -13.94 7.33
C VAL A 73 -0.67 -12.91 6.25
N TYR A 74 -1.12 -13.16 5.01
CA TYR A 74 -0.99 -12.19 3.92
C TYR A 74 -1.83 -10.92 4.17
N ALA A 75 -3.06 -11.08 4.65
CA ALA A 75 -3.92 -9.96 5.02
C ALA A 75 -3.28 -9.13 6.14
N LEU A 76 -2.71 -9.79 7.15
CA LEU A 76 -1.94 -9.14 8.21
C LEU A 76 -0.75 -8.36 7.66
N ASN A 77 0.07 -8.96 6.79
CA ASN A 77 1.19 -8.28 6.15
C ASN A 77 0.75 -7.05 5.33
N SER A 78 -0.40 -7.14 4.67
CA SER A 78 -0.99 -6.02 3.92
C SER A 78 -1.43 -4.90 4.87
N VAL A 79 -1.98 -5.24 6.03
CA VAL A 79 -2.35 -4.27 7.07
C VAL A 79 -1.11 -3.66 7.71
N ILE A 80 -0.04 -4.42 7.92
CA ILE A 80 1.23 -3.89 8.44
C ILE A 80 1.81 -2.85 7.47
N ARG A 81 1.91 -3.18 6.18
CA ARG A 81 2.32 -2.21 5.14
C ARG A 81 1.41 -0.99 5.03
N PHE A 82 0.14 -1.13 5.46
CA PHE A 82 -0.76 0.00 5.56
C PHE A 82 -0.47 0.87 6.78
N LEU A 83 -0.04 0.28 7.90
CA LEU A 83 0.28 0.97 9.15
C LEU A 83 1.71 1.52 9.18
N THR A 84 2.66 0.91 8.47
CA THR A 84 4.04 1.38 8.40
C THR A 84 4.05 2.81 7.86
N PRO A 85 4.56 3.79 8.63
CA PRO A 85 4.72 5.15 8.15
C PRO A 85 5.84 5.19 7.11
N LEU A 86 5.67 6.00 6.07
CA LEU A 86 6.67 6.15 5.02
C LEU A 86 8.00 6.52 5.62
N ASP A 87 9.01 5.68 5.35
CA ASP A 87 10.33 5.78 5.95
C ASP A 87 10.80 7.23 5.78
N PHE A 88 11.25 7.84 6.88
CA PHE A 88 11.68 9.24 6.89
C PHE A 88 12.75 9.52 5.81
N GLN A 89 13.54 8.49 5.46
CA GLN A 89 14.51 8.49 4.37
C GLN A 89 13.88 8.73 2.98
N ASP A 90 12.72 8.14 2.70
CA ASP A 90 11.99 8.28 1.43
C ASP A 90 11.24 9.61 1.35
N LEU A 91 10.74 10.12 2.49
CA LEU A 91 10.21 11.49 2.56
C LEU A 91 11.31 12.52 2.32
N CYS A 92 12.48 12.34 2.93
CA CYS A 92 13.65 13.19 2.67
C CYS A 92 14.11 13.09 1.22
N ALA A 93 14.20 11.89 0.63
CA ALA A 93 14.61 11.69 -0.76
C ALA A 93 13.58 12.24 -1.77
N ALA A 94 12.28 12.09 -1.52
CA ALA A 94 11.22 12.65 -2.37
C ALA A 94 11.16 14.18 -2.27
N HIS A 95 11.38 14.74 -1.08
CA HIS A 95 11.48 16.19 -0.88
C HIS A 95 12.75 16.75 -1.53
N GLU A 96 13.87 16.04 -1.44
CA GLU A 96 15.14 16.37 -2.08
C GLU A 96 15.04 16.32 -3.62
N ALA A 97 14.32 15.34 -4.17
CA ALA A 97 14.04 15.22 -5.60
C ALA A 97 13.06 16.28 -6.13
N ALA A 98 12.08 16.71 -5.32
CA ALA A 98 11.11 17.75 -5.69
C ALA A 98 11.65 19.19 -5.49
N HIS A 99 12.57 19.40 -4.55
CA HIS A 99 13.09 20.73 -4.18
C HIS A 99 14.60 20.91 -4.35
N GLY A 100 15.26 20.02 -5.10
CA GLY A 100 16.63 20.22 -5.58
C GLY A 100 17.63 20.58 -4.47
N GLY A 101 17.64 19.81 -3.37
CA GLY A 101 18.62 19.96 -2.28
C GLY A 101 18.56 21.26 -1.48
N THR A 102 17.58 22.14 -1.70
CA THR A 102 17.40 23.35 -0.89
C THR A 102 16.11 23.28 -0.09
N ILE A 103 16.26 23.03 1.22
CA ILE A 103 15.22 23.25 2.22
C ILE A 103 14.78 24.72 2.20
N LEU A 104 13.53 24.97 1.83
CA LEU A 104 12.84 26.26 1.98
C LEU A 104 11.63 26.07 2.91
N PRO A 105 11.50 26.86 3.98
CA PRO A 105 10.37 26.77 4.89
C PRO A 105 9.13 27.36 4.23
N SER A 106 8.07 26.57 4.05
CA SER A 106 6.76 27.13 3.70
C SER A 106 6.08 27.70 4.94
N SER A 107 6.44 28.92 5.32
CA SER A 107 5.48 29.92 5.82
C SER A 107 6.18 31.26 5.89
N GLU A 108 5.63 32.22 5.17
CA GLU A 108 6.03 33.61 5.11
C GLU A 108 5.99 34.23 6.52
N GLY A 109 7.15 34.61 7.08
CA GLY A 109 7.23 35.28 8.38
C GLY A 109 8.63 35.41 8.96
N ASN A 110 9.37 36.43 8.53
CA ASN A 110 10.62 36.98 9.08
C ASN A 110 11.90 36.14 9.03
N ARG A 111 12.73 36.51 8.04
CA ARG A 111 14.18 36.22 7.95
C ARG A 111 14.91 36.83 9.14
N THR A 112 15.33 35.99 10.07
CA THR A 112 16.62 36.18 10.76
C THR A 112 17.28 34.80 10.85
N GLU A 113 18.57 34.78 10.49
CA GLU A 113 19.48 33.64 10.40
C GLU A 113 19.02 32.35 11.07
N ILE A 114 18.80 31.32 10.24
CA ILE A 114 18.69 29.93 10.67
C ILE A 114 20.12 29.46 10.97
N THR A 115 20.67 29.90 12.09
CA THR A 115 21.95 29.42 12.60
C THR A 115 21.75 28.04 13.21
N LEU A 116 22.76 27.18 13.06
CA LEU A 116 22.85 25.78 13.52
C LEU A 116 22.47 25.57 15.00
N GLU A 117 22.37 26.65 15.78
CA GLU A 117 21.84 26.67 17.15
C GLU A 117 20.36 26.32 17.27
N LYS A 118 19.50 26.67 16.30
CA LYS A 118 18.05 26.39 16.39
C LYS A 118 17.73 24.90 16.20
N MET A 119 18.67 24.10 15.70
CA MET A 119 18.58 22.63 15.69
C MET A 119 18.84 22.03 17.08
N ARG A 120 19.34 22.81 18.05
CA ARG A 120 19.66 22.38 19.41
C ARG A 120 18.63 22.86 20.45
N HIS A 121 17.49 23.41 20.03
CA HIS A 121 16.42 23.81 20.94
C HIS A 121 15.37 22.69 21.06
N PRO A 122 15.04 22.20 22.27
CA PRO A 122 14.09 21.09 22.47
C PRO A 122 12.63 21.46 22.13
N ASP A 123 12.34 22.72 21.80
CA ASP A 123 10.97 23.24 21.66
C ASP A 123 10.48 23.38 20.20
N THR A 124 11.33 23.11 19.20
CA THR A 124 10.92 23.08 17.77
C THR A 124 10.41 21.69 17.34
N VAL A 125 10.39 20.72 18.25
CA VAL A 125 10.17 19.29 17.98
C VAL A 125 8.70 18.94 17.65
N TYR A 126 7.77 19.89 17.77
CA TYR A 126 6.34 19.67 17.51
C TYR A 126 5.89 20.08 16.09
N GLU A 127 6.78 19.97 15.11
CA GLU A 127 6.41 20.17 13.72
C GLU A 127 5.53 19.00 13.23
N PHE A 128 4.28 19.32 12.89
CA PHE A 128 3.27 18.36 12.48
C PHE A 128 3.73 17.65 11.19
N ARG A 129 4.08 16.36 11.28
CA ARG A 129 4.33 15.53 10.10
C ARG A 129 3.02 14.83 9.68
N PRO A 130 2.41 15.20 8.54
CA PRO A 130 1.24 14.48 8.05
C PRO A 130 1.61 13.04 7.72
N PHE A 131 0.68 12.13 7.99
CA PHE A 131 0.79 10.75 7.58
C PHE A 131 0.77 10.65 6.08
N LEU A 132 1.95 10.42 5.53
CA LEU A 132 2.04 9.70 4.28
C LEU A 132 2.04 8.22 4.64
N ARG A 133 0.93 7.57 4.28
CA ARG A 133 0.78 6.12 4.32
C ARG A 133 1.42 5.54 3.05
N ASP A 134 2.21 4.48 3.21
CA ASP A 134 2.99 3.85 2.12
C ASP A 134 2.12 3.33 0.99
N MET A 135 0.93 2.85 1.33
CA MET A 135 0.02 2.22 0.38
C MET A 135 -1.24 3.04 0.19
N ASN A 136 -1.50 3.44 -1.05
CA ASN A 136 -2.79 3.98 -1.46
C ASN A 136 -3.89 2.93 -1.18
N GLU A 137 -5.05 3.36 -0.69
CA GLU A 137 -6.16 2.47 -0.28
C GLU A 137 -6.62 1.53 -1.40
N PHE A 138 -6.55 2.02 -2.63
CA PHE A 138 -6.82 1.23 -3.82
C PHE A 138 -5.86 0.06 -4.00
N THR A 139 -4.57 0.28 -3.75
CA THR A 139 -3.52 -0.75 -3.87
C THR A 139 -3.65 -1.79 -2.76
N PHE A 140 -4.03 -1.36 -1.55
CA PHE A 140 -4.36 -2.26 -0.44
C PHE A 140 -5.53 -3.19 -0.80
N TRP A 141 -6.64 -2.60 -1.26
CA TRP A 141 -7.82 -3.37 -1.69
C TRP A 141 -7.48 -4.35 -2.81
N LEU A 142 -6.70 -3.93 -3.80
CA LEU A 142 -6.33 -4.78 -4.94
C LEU A 142 -5.43 -5.95 -4.52
N CYS A 143 -4.51 -5.74 -3.58
CA CYS A 143 -3.73 -6.84 -2.98
C CYS A 143 -4.63 -7.86 -2.30
N LEU A 144 -5.55 -7.39 -1.45
CA LEU A 144 -6.49 -8.26 -0.76
C LEU A 144 -7.39 -9.05 -1.72
N VAL A 145 -7.99 -8.39 -2.71
CA VAL A 145 -8.85 -9.06 -3.71
C VAL A 145 -8.06 -10.10 -4.50
N ARG A 146 -6.85 -9.76 -4.97
CA ARG A 146 -5.99 -10.72 -5.68
C ARG A 146 -5.64 -11.93 -4.81
N ALA A 147 -5.32 -11.70 -3.53
CA ALA A 147 -5.05 -12.79 -2.60
C ALA A 147 -6.28 -13.66 -2.35
N THR A 148 -7.47 -13.08 -2.18
CA THR A 148 -8.71 -13.84 -2.05
C THR A 148 -8.97 -14.70 -3.29
N TYR A 149 -8.73 -14.16 -4.50
CA TYR A 149 -8.85 -14.93 -5.74
C TYR A 149 -7.87 -16.10 -5.82
N VAL A 150 -6.61 -15.89 -5.47
CA VAL A 150 -5.61 -16.95 -5.44
C VAL A 150 -5.99 -18.01 -4.40
N ALA A 151 -6.44 -17.60 -3.21
CA ALA A 151 -6.85 -18.52 -2.16
C ALA A 151 -8.09 -19.35 -2.58
N LEU A 152 -9.09 -18.72 -3.21
CA LEU A 152 -10.26 -19.43 -3.77
C LEU A 152 -9.86 -20.40 -4.89
N PHE A 153 -8.90 -20.03 -5.73
CA PHE A 153 -8.38 -20.91 -6.77
C PHE A 153 -7.60 -22.10 -6.17
N CYS A 154 -6.78 -21.86 -5.15
CA CYS A 154 -6.06 -22.92 -4.44
C CYS A 154 -7.01 -23.90 -3.72
N MET A 155 -8.19 -23.43 -3.25
CA MET A 155 -9.22 -24.30 -2.67
C MET A 155 -9.89 -25.25 -3.67
N LEU A 156 -9.65 -25.11 -4.98
CA LEU A 156 -10.11 -26.09 -5.96
C LEU A 156 -9.26 -27.37 -5.95
N PHE A 157 -8.09 -27.35 -5.29
CA PHE A 157 -7.17 -28.47 -5.24
C PHE A 157 -7.23 -29.15 -3.87
N ASP A 158 -7.90 -30.30 -3.81
CA ASP A 158 -7.97 -31.15 -2.61
C ASP A 158 -6.58 -31.62 -2.14
N ALA A 159 -5.56 -31.57 -3.01
CA ALA A 159 -4.17 -31.90 -2.66
C ALA A 159 -3.54 -30.97 -1.62
N LEU A 160 -4.09 -29.76 -1.43
CA LEU A 160 -3.62 -28.78 -0.44
C LEU A 160 -4.36 -28.89 0.91
N ASP A 161 -5.25 -29.87 1.05
CA ASP A 161 -5.96 -30.16 2.30
C ASP A 161 -5.14 -31.14 3.15
N VAL A 162 -4.39 -30.59 4.12
CA VAL A 162 -3.61 -31.38 5.07
C VAL A 162 -4.30 -31.31 6.44
N PRO A 163 -4.51 -32.45 7.13
CA PRO A 163 -5.11 -32.46 8.46
C PRO A 163 -4.14 -31.87 9.48
N VAL A 164 -4.32 -30.58 9.79
CA VAL A 164 -3.49 -29.83 10.76
C VAL A 164 -4.37 -29.39 11.94
N PHE A 165 -3.78 -29.35 13.13
CA PHE A 165 -4.46 -28.88 14.34
C PHE A 165 -4.76 -27.38 14.26
N TRP A 166 -5.94 -27.03 13.78
CA TRP A 166 -6.38 -25.65 13.53
C TRP A 166 -6.29 -24.68 14.74
N PRO A 167 -6.48 -25.08 16.02
CA PRO A 167 -6.33 -24.15 17.14
C PRO A 167 -4.90 -23.65 17.28
N LEU A 168 -3.91 -24.49 16.94
CA LEU A 168 -2.50 -24.10 16.94
C LEU A 168 -2.24 -22.98 15.90
N LEU A 169 -2.86 -23.06 14.71
CA LEU A 169 -2.75 -22.01 13.69
C LEU A 169 -3.31 -20.68 14.19
N VAL A 170 -4.43 -20.71 14.92
CA VAL A 170 -5.04 -19.52 15.51
C VAL A 170 -4.12 -18.91 16.57
N VAL A 171 -3.55 -19.73 17.46
CA VAL A 171 -2.61 -19.26 18.49
C VAL A 171 -1.37 -18.63 17.85
N TYR A 172 -0.79 -19.26 16.82
CA TYR A 172 0.32 -18.67 16.06
C TYR A 172 -0.07 -17.36 15.38
N PHE A 173 -1.26 -17.29 14.78
CA PHE A 173 -1.74 -16.08 14.13
C PHE A 173 -1.91 -14.94 15.14
N VAL A 174 -2.52 -15.19 16.29
CA VAL A 174 -2.71 -14.17 17.33
C VAL A 174 -1.37 -13.71 17.90
N GLY A 175 -0.43 -14.64 18.15
CA GLY A 175 0.92 -14.29 18.60
C GLY A 175 1.68 -13.43 17.58
N LEU A 176 1.68 -13.84 16.30
CA LEU A 176 2.28 -13.08 15.21
C LEU A 176 1.62 -11.71 15.04
N PHE A 177 0.28 -11.65 15.09
CA PHE A 177 -0.49 -10.41 15.03
C PHE A 177 -0.10 -9.45 16.15
N ALA A 178 -0.08 -9.93 17.40
CA ALA A 178 0.23 -9.10 18.55
C ALA A 178 1.68 -8.60 18.54
N LEU A 179 2.65 -9.46 18.21
CA LEU A 179 4.04 -9.06 18.08
C LEU A 179 4.23 -8.01 16.98
N THR A 180 3.68 -8.29 15.80
CA THR A 180 3.87 -7.39 14.65
C THR A 180 3.13 -6.07 14.84
N MET A 181 1.96 -6.06 15.47
CA MET A 181 1.25 -4.81 15.77
C MET A 181 1.93 -4.01 16.88
N ARG A 182 2.46 -4.66 17.91
CA ARG A 182 3.13 -3.97 19.03
C ARG A 182 4.35 -3.20 18.55
N GLU A 183 5.19 -3.81 17.73
CA GLU A 183 6.40 -3.17 17.19
C GLU A 183 6.06 -1.98 16.28
N GLN A 184 5.03 -2.12 15.44
CA GLN A 184 4.60 -1.04 14.55
C GLN A 184 3.97 0.12 15.31
N LEU A 185 3.14 -0.17 16.33
CA LEU A 185 2.53 0.86 17.18
C LEU A 185 3.57 1.57 18.07
N GLU A 186 4.56 0.85 18.60
CA GLU A 186 5.62 1.44 19.41
C GLU A 186 6.44 2.45 18.60
N ASN A 187 6.82 2.09 17.37
CA ASN A 187 7.49 3.00 16.45
C ASN A 187 6.62 4.20 16.10
N MET A 188 5.31 3.98 15.86
CA MET A 188 4.37 5.08 15.61
C MET A 188 4.28 6.05 16.80
N ILE A 189 4.23 5.54 18.02
CA ILE A 189 4.15 6.34 19.25
C ILE A 189 5.46 7.08 19.50
N LYS A 190 6.61 6.42 19.31
CA LYS A 190 7.95 7.01 19.50
C LYS A 190 8.19 8.24 18.63
N TYR A 191 7.72 8.18 17.38
CA TYR A 191 7.84 9.27 16.41
C TYR A 191 6.58 10.15 16.32
N LYS A 192 5.64 10.01 17.28
CA LYS A 192 4.40 10.82 17.39
C LYS A 192 3.64 10.96 16.08
N TYR A 193 3.48 9.84 15.42
CA TYR A 193 2.54 9.69 14.34
C TYR A 193 1.11 9.76 14.95
N VAL A 194 0.32 10.80 14.59
CA VAL A 194 -1.16 10.97 14.68
C VAL A 194 -2.06 10.22 13.61
N PRO A 195 -2.43 8.94 13.76
CA PRO A 195 -2.98 8.08 12.68
C PRO A 195 -4.24 8.61 11.97
N PHE A 196 -4.94 9.56 12.58
CA PHE A 196 -6.11 10.21 12.02
C PHE A 196 -5.96 11.73 12.11
N ASN A 197 -6.08 12.45 10.98
CA ASN A 197 -6.19 13.92 10.95
C ASN A 197 -7.58 14.40 11.45
N ILE A 198 -8.11 13.84 12.54
CA ILE A 198 -9.38 14.26 13.15
C ILE A 198 -9.11 15.61 13.84
N GLY A 199 -9.36 16.72 13.13
CA GLY A 199 -9.36 18.06 13.73
C GLY A 199 -8.50 19.13 13.05
N LYS A 200 -7.93 18.91 11.85
CA LYS A 200 -7.30 20.02 11.13
C LYS A 200 -8.36 21.00 10.63
N ARG A 201 -8.27 22.26 11.05
CA ARG A 201 -9.07 23.35 10.48
C ARG A 201 -8.60 23.59 9.04
N THR A 202 -9.47 23.31 8.08
CA THR A 202 -9.31 23.78 6.70
C THR A 202 -9.23 25.30 6.76
N TYR A 203 -8.05 25.87 6.46
CA TYR A 203 -7.97 27.31 6.20
C TYR A 203 -8.78 27.56 4.93
N GLY A 204 -10.01 28.04 5.12
CA GLY A 204 -10.83 28.53 4.03
C GLY A 204 -10.00 29.54 3.24
N SER A 205 -10.02 29.39 1.92
CA SER A 205 -9.42 30.35 1.00
C SER A 205 -9.93 31.75 1.35
N ILE A 206 -9.09 32.55 2.02
CA ILE A 206 -9.24 34.00 2.03
C ILE A 206 -8.81 34.46 0.64
N THR A 207 -9.64 34.18 -0.36
CA THR A 207 -9.63 34.94 -1.60
C THR A 207 -10.27 36.29 -1.28
N ARG A 208 -9.43 37.14 -0.70
CA ARG A 208 -9.28 38.57 -0.98
C ARG A 208 -10.56 39.21 -1.58
N GLN A 209 -11.50 39.58 -0.72
CA GLN A 209 -12.28 40.79 -0.97
C GLN A 209 -11.31 41.97 -0.91
N ALA A 210 -10.78 42.39 -2.05
CA ALA A 210 -10.21 43.72 -2.24
C ALA A 210 -10.13 44.05 -3.73
N ARG A 211 -11.26 44.50 -4.27
CA ARG A 211 -11.45 45.73 -5.08
C ARG A 211 -12.34 45.52 -6.28
#